data_AF-A0A7W9W1N7-F1
#
_entry.id   AF-A0A7W9W1N7-F1
#
_cell.length_a   1.000
_cell.length_b   1.000
_cell.length_c   1.000
_cell.angle_alpha   90.00
_cell.angle_beta   90.00
_cell.angle_gamma   90.00
#
_symmetry.space_group_name_H-M   'P 1'
#
loop_
_entity.id
_entity.type
_entity.pdbx_description
1 polymer ?
#
loop_
_entity_poly.entity_id
_entity_poly.type
_entity_poly.pdbx_seq_one_letter_code
_entity_poly.pdbx_strand_id
1 'polypeptide(L)'
;MLPVVEGVYSYAELSTRSTEIEDEQRRNLMIKEYFFCKKIKTQIESKAKKIYERQIMSGVVAPYHCNYKLLESVADAYKNE
;
A
#
# COMPACT_ATOMS: atom_id res chain seq x y z
N MET A 1 5.84 -0.66 -3.40
CA MET A 1 5.21 0.19 -2.36
C MET A 1 5.67 1.61 -2.56
N LEU A 2 4.85 2.60 -2.22
CA LEU A 2 5.14 4.01 -2.42
C LEU A 2 4.66 4.81 -1.19
N PRO A 3 5.32 5.93 -0.85
CA PRO A 3 4.82 6.84 0.16
C PRO A 3 3.57 7.55 -0.37
N VAL A 4 2.57 7.72 0.51
CA VAL A 4 1.32 8.41 0.18
C VAL A 4 1.17 9.59 1.15
N VAL A 5 0.82 10.76 0.63
CA VAL A 5 0.60 11.97 1.43
C VAL A 5 -0.80 11.93 2.06
N GLU A 6 -0.95 12.46 3.27
CA GLU A 6 -2.27 12.54 3.90
C GLU A 6 -3.20 13.45 3.09
N GLY A 7 -4.46 13.03 2.91
CA GLY A 7 -5.45 13.77 2.11
C GLY A 7 -5.43 13.50 0.60
N VAL A 8 -4.46 12.76 0.05
CA VAL A 8 -4.47 12.32 -1.37
C VAL A 8 -4.94 10.89 -1.58
N TYR A 9 -5.51 10.27 -0.54
CA TYR A 9 -6.09 8.94 -0.61
C TYR A 9 -7.49 8.93 -0.01
N SER A 10 -8.30 7.96 -0.44
CA SER A 10 -9.63 7.69 0.12
C SER A 10 -9.68 6.26 0.64
N TYR A 11 -10.39 6.04 1.74
CA TYR A 11 -10.68 4.69 2.22
C TYR A 11 -11.67 3.99 1.30
N ALA A 12 -11.43 2.71 1.01
CA ALA A 12 -12.40 1.88 0.32
C ALA A 12 -13.54 1.51 1.30
N GLU A 13 -14.77 1.89 0.95
CA GLU A 13 -15.95 1.58 1.74
C GLU A 13 -16.41 0.14 1.47
N LEU A 14 -16.36 -0.72 2.49
CA LEU A 14 -16.68 -2.15 2.39
C LEU A 14 -17.86 -2.59 3.25
N SER A 15 -18.40 -1.71 4.11
CA SER A 15 -19.51 -2.03 5.01
C SER A 15 -20.86 -1.94 4.32
N THR A 16 -20.97 -1.10 3.29
CA THR A 16 -22.20 -0.89 2.54
C THR A 16 -22.38 -1.97 1.47
N ARG A 17 -23.56 -2.59 1.41
CA ARG A 17 -23.89 -3.54 0.34
C ARG A 17 -24.28 -2.79 -0.94
N SER A 18 -23.92 -3.35 -2.09
CA SER A 18 -24.40 -2.88 -3.39
C SER A 18 -25.59 -3.72 -3.84
N THR A 19 -26.52 -3.09 -4.55
CA THR A 19 -27.60 -3.76 -5.28
C THR A 19 -27.10 -4.34 -6.61
N GLU A 20 -25.98 -3.84 -7.12
CA GLU A 20 -25.33 -4.33 -8.34
C GLU A 20 -24.49 -5.58 -8.03
N ILE A 21 -24.74 -6.65 -8.79
CA ILE A 21 -24.12 -7.97 -8.56
C ILE A 21 -22.59 -7.89 -8.67
N GLU A 22 -22.07 -7.18 -9.68
CA GLU A 22 -20.62 -7.05 -9.91
C GLU A 22 -19.91 -6.33 -8.76
N ASP A 23 -20.53 -5.27 -8.23
CA ASP A 23 -20.01 -4.52 -7.10
C ASP A 23 -20.06 -5.33 -5.81
N GLU A 24 -21.13 -6.11 -5.61
CA GLU A 24 -21.23 -7.03 -4.48
C GLU A 24 -20.17 -8.14 -4.54
N GLN A 25 -19.91 -8.71 -5.72
CA GLN A 25 -18.85 -9.70 -5.90
C GLN A 25 -17.47 -9.10 -5.59
N ARG A 26 -17.19 -7.90 -6.10
CA ARG A 26 -15.93 -7.18 -5.83
C ARG A 26 -15.75 -6.88 -4.34
N ARG A 27 -16.80 -6.41 -3.66
CA ARG A 27 -16.80 -6.18 -2.20
C ARG A 27 -16.51 -7.47 -1.43
N ASN A 28 -17.19 -8.56 -1.79
CA ASN A 28 -17.02 -9.85 -1.12
C ASN A 28 -15.59 -10.40 -1.29
N LEU A 29 -14.96 -10.19 -2.46
CA LEU A 29 -13.56 -10.53 -2.69
C LEU A 29 -12.63 -9.69 -1.78
N MET A 30 -12.80 -8.37 -1.77
CA MET A 30 -12.00 -7.45 -0.94
C MET A 30 -12.11 -7.77 0.55
N ILE A 31 -13.28 -8.16 1.04
CA ILE A 31 -13.47 -8.59 2.44
C ILE A 31 -12.63 -9.83 2.75
N LYS A 32 -12.63 -10.83 1.86
CA LYS A 32 -11.84 -12.06 2.05
C LYS A 32 -10.33 -11.74 2.05
N GLU A 33 -9.88 -10.92 1.12
CA GLU A 33 -8.49 -10.46 1.04
C GLU A 33 -8.09 -9.66 2.29
N TYR A 34 -8.94 -8.77 2.76
CA TYR A 34 -8.72 -8.00 3.99
C TYR A 34 -8.51 -8.91 5.20
N PHE A 35 -9.39 -9.90 5.41
CA PHE A 35 -9.23 -10.84 6.53
C PHE A 35 -7.96 -11.69 6.40
N PHE A 36 -7.61 -12.11 5.18
CA PHE A 36 -6.35 -12.80 4.92
C PHE A 36 -5.14 -11.92 5.28
N CYS A 37 -5.07 -10.69 4.74
CA CYS A 37 -4.00 -9.73 5.02
C CYS A 37 -3.92 -9.40 6.51
N LYS A 38 -5.06 -9.24 7.20
CA LYS A 38 -5.11 -8.98 8.64
C LYS A 38 -4.46 -10.12 9.44
N LYS A 39 -4.69 -11.38 9.06
CA LYS A 39 -4.07 -12.55 9.70
C LYS A 39 -2.54 -12.57 9.55
N ILE A 40 -2.01 -12.12 8.40
CA ILE A 40 -0.58 -12.14 8.11
C ILE A 40 0.10 -10.76 8.21
N LYS A 41 -0.56 -9.77 8.85
CA LYS A 41 -0.12 -8.37 8.91
C LYS A 41 1.34 -8.21 9.32
N THR A 42 1.76 -8.85 10.41
CA THR A 42 3.14 -8.78 10.92
C THR A 42 4.16 -9.32 9.90
N GLN A 43 3.80 -10.32 9.11
CA GLN A 43 4.69 -10.86 8.07
C GLN A 43 4.81 -9.89 6.88
N ILE A 44 3.70 -9.23 6.50
CA ILE A 44 3.70 -8.20 5.46
C ILE A 44 4.60 -7.03 5.89
N GLU A 45 4.42 -6.52 7.11
CA GLU A 45 5.24 -5.44 7.68
C GLU A 45 6.72 -5.82 7.74
N SER A 46 7.05 -7.03 8.21
CA SER A 46 8.43 -7.50 8.28
C SER A 46 9.09 -7.59 6.90
N LYS A 47 8.37 -8.09 5.88
CA LYS A 47 8.87 -8.17 4.51
C LYS A 47 9.06 -6.78 3.89
N ALA A 48 8.08 -5.89 4.06
CA ALA A 48 8.16 -4.51 3.57
C ALA A 48 9.37 -3.78 4.17
N LYS A 49 9.55 -3.89 5.50
CA LYS A 49 10.70 -3.33 6.22
C LYS A 49 12.03 -3.84 5.67
N LYS A 50 12.20 -5.16 5.53
CA LYS A 50 13.44 -5.77 5.01
C LYS A 50 13.76 -5.31 3.58
N ILE A 51 12.75 -5.21 2.71
CA ILE A 51 12.91 -4.75 1.32
C ILE A 51 13.36 -3.28 1.31
N TYR A 52 12.72 -2.46 2.13
CA TYR A 52 13.06 -1.04 2.26
C TYR A 52 14.47 -0.83 2.77
N GLU A 53 14.80 -1.38 3.94
CA GLU A 53 16.11 -1.23 4.59
C GLU A 53 17.25 -1.71 3.68
N ARG A 54 17.07 -2.83 2.97
CA ARG A 54 18.05 -3.31 2.00
C ARG A 54 18.34 -2.29 0.90
N GLN A 55 17.30 -1.65 0.36
CA GLN A 55 17.47 -0.64 -0.68
C GLN A 55 18.16 0.62 -0.14
N ILE A 56 17.76 1.08 1.06
CA ILE A 56 18.35 2.26 1.72
C ILE A 56 19.83 2.03 2.08
N MET A 57 20.16 0.86 2.65
CA MET A 57 21.53 0.55 3.07
C MET A 57 22.47 0.32 1.88
N SER A 58 22.01 -0.36 0.83
CA SER A 58 22.84 -0.64 -0.34
C SER A 58 22.96 0.55 -1.29
N GLY A 59 21.99 1.48 -1.27
CA GLY A 59 21.87 2.54 -2.26
C GLY A 59 21.49 2.05 -3.67
N VAL A 60 21.25 0.75 -3.84
CA VAL A 60 20.92 0.13 -5.13
C VAL A 60 19.44 -0.18 -5.17
N VAL A 61 18.75 0.34 -6.20
CA VAL A 61 17.35 0.00 -6.46
C VAL A 61 17.28 -1.43 -6.99
N ALA A 62 16.65 -2.32 -6.21
CA ALA A 62 16.48 -3.71 -6.60
C ALA A 62 15.54 -3.81 -7.82
N PRO A 63 15.76 -4.78 -8.76
CA PRO A 63 14.89 -4.97 -9.90
C PRO A 63 13.42 -5.17 -9.49
N TYR A 64 12.49 -4.59 -10.25
CA TYR A 64 11.05 -4.62 -9.98
C TYR A 64 10.60 -3.90 -8.69
N HIS A 65 11.48 -3.14 -8.04
CA HIS A 65 11.13 -2.25 -6.94
C HIS A 65 11.11 -0.79 -7.39
N CYS A 66 10.26 0.00 -6.74
CA CYS A 66 10.32 1.45 -6.86
C CYS A 66 11.60 1.99 -6.23
N ASN A 67 12.08 3.13 -6.73
CA ASN A 67 13.12 3.92 -6.07
C ASN A 67 12.51 4.67 -4.87
N TYR A 68 12.68 4.11 -3.67
CA TYR A 68 12.00 4.64 -2.48
C TYR A 68 12.50 6.04 -2.11
N LYS A 69 13.81 6.27 -2.16
CA LYS A 69 14.41 7.58 -1.82
C LYS A 69 13.91 8.70 -2.73
N LEU A 70 13.77 8.42 -4.02
CA LEU A 70 13.22 9.39 -4.97
C LEU A 70 11.74 9.68 -4.65
N LEU A 71 10.93 8.63 -4.47
CA LEU A 71 9.51 8.80 -4.17
C LEU A 71 9.27 9.55 -2.86
N GLU A 72 10.09 9.31 -1.83
CA GLU A 72 10.03 10.04 -0.57
C GLU A 72 10.35 11.52 -0.75
N SER A 73 11.41 11.86 -1.51
CA SER A 73 11.75 13.25 -1.80
C SER A 73 10.65 14.00 -2.54
N VAL A 74 9.96 13.34 -3.47
CA VAL A 74 8.83 13.92 -4.22
C VAL A 74 7.61 14.05 -3.31
N ALA A 75 7.32 13.05 -2.49
CA ALA A 75 6.21 13.11 -1.54
C ALA A 75 6.39 14.22 -0.50
N ASP A 76 7.63 14.49 -0.06
CA ASP A 76 7.92 15.59 0.86
C ASP A 76 7.85 16.96 0.18
N ALA A 77 8.24 17.07 -1.09
CA ALA A 77 8.03 18.30 -1.86
C ALA A 77 6.54 18.62 -2.02
N TYR A 78 5.73 17.61 -2.35
CA TYR A 78 4.27 17.75 -2.51
C TYR A 78 3.56 18.22 -1.23
N LYS A 79 4.07 17.88 -0.04
CA LYS A 79 3.50 18.36 1.23
C LYS A 79 3.71 19.86 1.47
N ASN A 80 4.71 20.46 0.84
CA ASN A 80 5.10 21.85 1.05
C ASN A 80 4.52 22.81 0.00
N GLU A 81 3.75 22.29 -0.96
CA GLU A 81 2.95 23.05 -1.93
C GLU A 81 1.54 23.32 -1.39
#